data_AF-A0A182PL69-F1
#
_entry.id   AF-A0A182PL69-F1
#
_cell.length_a   1.000
_cell.length_b   1.000
_cell.length_c   1.000
_cell.angle_alpha   90.00
_cell.angle_beta   90.00
_cell.angle_gamma   90.00
#
_symmetry.space_group_name_H-M   'P 1'
#
loop_
_entity.id
_entity.type
_entity.pdbx_description
1 polymer ?
#
loop_
_entity_poly.entity_id
_entity_poly.type
_entity_poly.pdbx_seq_one_letter_code
_entity_poly.pdbx_strand_id
1 'polypeptide(L)'
;MKLLVVLLALGGFGALYGFKICDRKAPGTIMGSPTNCSEFYMCRDGRPVLFACPENMYFDVDTAACGYEAFCADNDVDFSQDPYEPPVQEYSPIETNPSQLVTGQSLMCRGAPVGAIRADMTGCSAFYQCTKVGPLRLECPAGTLFDSNRMLCDPADIVSCAYAPPPKPPAPSAGNMLELLCYGKKNGYKFAHPTNCARYVVCNGNNRAQEFTCPSGTAYNKLRKICDFTHNVEC
;
A
#
# COMPACT_ATOMS: atom_id res chain seq x y z
N MET A 1 -33.62 -25.03 47.03
CA MET A 1 -33.33 -25.10 45.58
C MET A 1 -32.53 -23.88 45.19
N LYS A 2 -31.31 -24.09 44.69
CA LYS A 2 -30.43 -23.04 44.15
C LYS A 2 -31.02 -22.55 42.82
N LEU A 3 -31.13 -21.25 42.60
CA LEU A 3 -31.22 -20.69 41.25
C LEU A 3 -30.25 -19.50 41.16
N LEU A 4 -29.18 -19.71 40.39
CA LEU A 4 -28.13 -18.74 40.10
C LEU A 4 -28.68 -17.61 39.22
N VAL A 5 -28.42 -16.36 39.59
CA VAL A 5 -28.59 -15.19 38.71
C VAL A 5 -27.33 -15.09 37.84
N VAL A 6 -27.55 -15.15 36.53
CA VAL A 6 -26.53 -15.11 35.49
C VAL A 6 -25.89 -13.71 35.44
N LEU A 7 -24.57 -13.67 35.55
CA LEU A 7 -23.73 -12.50 35.29
C LEU A 7 -23.85 -12.09 33.81
N LEU A 8 -24.50 -10.96 33.55
CA LEU A 8 -24.35 -10.29 32.26
C LEU A 8 -23.00 -9.59 32.26
N ALA A 9 -22.02 -10.22 31.60
CA ALA A 9 -20.77 -9.61 31.22
C ALA A 9 -21.09 -8.37 30.37
N LEU A 10 -20.82 -7.18 30.91
CA LEU A 10 -20.70 -5.97 30.11
C LEU A 10 -19.49 -6.16 29.21
N GLY A 11 -19.74 -6.73 28.04
CA GLY A 11 -18.80 -6.72 26.94
C GLY A 11 -18.45 -5.28 26.62
N GLY A 12 -17.24 -4.87 26.97
CA GLY A 12 -16.64 -3.67 26.43
C GLY A 12 -16.51 -3.85 24.93
N PHE A 13 -17.49 -3.34 24.19
CA PHE A 13 -17.34 -3.04 22.78
C PHE A 13 -16.32 -1.91 22.70
N GLY A 14 -15.05 -2.26 22.50
CA GLY A 14 -14.09 -1.33 21.93
C GLY A 14 -14.64 -0.92 20.58
N ALA A 15 -15.21 0.28 20.50
CA ALA A 15 -15.61 0.87 19.24
C ALA A 15 -14.36 0.90 18.36
N LEU A 16 -14.43 0.23 17.21
CA LEU A 16 -13.43 0.35 16.16
C LEU A 16 -13.51 1.81 15.69
N TYR A 17 -12.47 2.58 16.00
CA TYR A 17 -12.35 3.97 15.57
C TYR A 17 -11.71 3.97 14.18
N GLY A 18 -12.44 4.45 13.18
CA GLY A 18 -11.95 4.59 11.82
C GLY A 18 -10.76 5.55 11.69
N PHE A 19 -9.75 5.16 10.94
CA PHE A 19 -8.54 5.96 10.69
C PHE A 19 -8.74 6.91 9.48
N LYS A 20 -9.05 8.19 9.73
CA LYS A 20 -9.11 9.28 8.70
C LYS A 20 -7.76 9.92 8.39
N ILE A 21 -6.67 9.17 8.47
CA ILE A 21 -5.31 9.74 8.42
C ILE A 21 -4.94 10.31 7.03
N CYS A 22 -5.60 9.82 5.97
CA CYS A 22 -5.36 10.23 4.60
C CYS A 22 -6.48 11.11 4.00
N ASP A 23 -7.47 11.49 4.81
CA ASP A 23 -8.58 12.32 4.34
C ASP A 23 -8.09 13.69 3.90
N ARG A 24 -8.46 14.07 2.67
CA ARG A 24 -8.06 15.34 2.03
C ARG A 24 -6.54 15.55 1.94
N LYS A 25 -5.73 14.48 2.09
CA LYS A 25 -4.28 14.53 1.88
C LYS A 25 -3.96 14.31 0.41
N ALA A 26 -2.94 15.00 -0.09
CA ALA A 26 -2.45 14.78 -1.44
C ALA A 26 -1.83 13.37 -1.55
N PRO A 27 -1.96 12.69 -2.71
CA PRO A 27 -1.23 11.44 -2.95
C PRO A 27 0.28 11.60 -2.71
N GLY A 28 0.89 10.63 -2.03
CA GLY A 28 2.31 10.67 -1.64
C GLY A 28 2.58 11.37 -0.30
N THR A 29 1.58 12.00 0.33
CA THR A 29 1.75 12.56 1.69
C THR A 29 2.12 11.46 2.67
N ILE A 30 3.19 11.67 3.45
CA ILE A 30 3.61 10.75 4.52
C ILE A 30 3.08 11.27 5.86
N MET A 31 2.50 10.39 6.65
CA MET A 31 1.91 10.68 7.96
C MET A 31 2.45 9.70 9.00
N GLY A 32 2.86 10.17 10.18
CA GLY A 32 3.21 9.28 11.30
C GLY A 32 1.99 8.53 11.82
N SER A 33 2.16 7.29 12.29
CA SER A 33 1.07 6.58 12.93
C SER A 33 0.77 7.18 14.31
N PRO A 34 -0.51 7.48 14.63
CA PRO A 34 -0.90 8.08 15.90
C PRO A 34 -0.92 7.05 17.05
N THR A 35 -0.86 5.75 16.73
CA THR A 35 -0.95 4.67 17.72
C THR A 35 0.33 3.84 17.81
N ASN A 36 1.24 3.95 16.85
CA ASN A 36 2.49 3.20 16.84
C ASN A 36 3.63 4.04 16.25
N CYS A 37 4.53 4.50 17.10
CA CYS A 37 5.69 5.31 16.73
C CYS A 37 6.66 4.65 15.74
N SER A 38 6.65 3.32 15.63
CA SER A 38 7.46 2.58 14.65
C SER A 38 6.77 2.45 13.29
N GLU A 39 5.62 3.08 13.08
CA GLU A 39 4.81 2.97 11.87
C GLU A 39 4.47 4.32 11.26
N PHE A 40 4.26 4.33 9.95
CA PHE A 40 3.84 5.51 9.20
C PHE A 40 3.05 5.11 7.96
N TYR A 41 2.30 6.07 7.42
CA TYR A 41 1.44 5.88 6.27
C TYR A 41 1.90 6.74 5.10
N MET A 42 1.82 6.20 3.89
CA MET A 42 1.81 6.99 2.66
C MET A 42 0.39 7.01 2.09
N CYS A 43 -0.15 8.20 1.86
CA CYS A 43 -1.52 8.36 1.37
C CYS A 43 -1.62 8.16 -0.13
N ARG A 44 -2.59 7.37 -0.57
CA ARG A 44 -2.93 7.19 -1.99
C ARG A 44 -4.43 7.24 -2.18
N ASP A 45 -4.92 8.28 -2.84
CA ASP A 45 -6.35 8.49 -3.13
C ASP A 45 -7.25 8.32 -1.89
N GLY A 46 -6.83 8.93 -0.77
CA GLY A 46 -7.53 8.84 0.52
C GLY A 46 -7.27 7.55 1.30
N ARG A 47 -6.54 6.58 0.74
CA ARG A 47 -6.23 5.31 1.41
C ARG A 47 -4.84 5.32 2.05
N PRO A 48 -4.70 4.92 3.32
CA PRO A 48 -3.40 4.75 3.96
C PRO A 48 -2.70 3.47 3.51
N VAL A 49 -1.44 3.58 3.07
CA VAL A 49 -0.51 2.45 2.89
C VAL A 49 0.45 2.45 4.08
N LEU A 50 0.40 1.41 4.91
CA LEU A 50 1.18 1.28 6.13
C LEU A 50 2.56 0.72 5.85
N PHE A 51 3.58 1.43 6.34
CA PHE A 51 4.97 1.03 6.40
C PHE A 51 5.44 1.02 7.86
N ALA A 52 6.47 0.22 8.14
CA ALA A 52 7.10 0.14 9.45
C ALA A 52 8.58 0.54 9.35
N CYS A 53 9.08 1.29 10.33
CA CYS A 53 10.49 1.54 10.53
C CYS A 53 11.21 0.24 10.99
N PRO A 54 12.48 0.04 10.59
CA PRO A 54 13.22 -1.15 11.00
C PRO A 54 13.70 -1.04 12.46
N GLU A 55 14.03 -2.16 13.07
CA GLU A 55 14.73 -2.34 14.36
C GLU A 55 14.96 -1.09 15.23
N ASN A 56 14.12 -0.90 16.26
CA ASN A 56 14.24 0.18 17.26
C ASN A 56 14.33 1.60 16.68
N MET A 57 13.95 1.79 15.41
CA MET A 57 13.76 3.11 14.83
C MET A 57 12.30 3.53 14.95
N TYR A 58 12.11 4.84 15.02
CA TYR A 58 10.80 5.45 15.12
C TYR A 58 10.65 6.51 14.02
N PHE A 59 9.41 6.76 13.63
CA PHE A 59 9.10 7.72 12.58
C PHE A 59 9.13 9.15 13.14
N ASP A 60 10.01 9.97 12.56
CA ASP A 60 10.13 11.38 12.89
C ASP A 60 9.21 12.20 11.99
N VAL A 61 8.24 12.90 12.59
CA VAL A 61 7.19 13.60 11.83
C VAL A 61 7.67 14.89 11.19
N ASP A 62 8.69 15.53 11.75
CA ASP A 62 9.25 16.78 11.24
C ASP A 62 10.09 16.53 9.98
N THR A 63 10.84 15.43 9.98
CA THR A 63 11.70 15.03 8.86
C THR A 63 11.04 14.02 7.92
N ALA A 64 9.85 13.53 8.28
CA ALA A 64 9.13 12.48 7.57
C ALA A 64 10.00 11.25 7.26
N ALA A 65 10.80 10.80 8.23
CA ALA A 65 11.76 9.71 8.05
C ALA A 65 11.96 8.89 9.33
N CYS A 66 12.33 7.62 9.17
CA CYS A 66 12.73 6.79 10.31
C CYS A 66 14.09 7.22 10.88
N GLY A 67 14.24 7.18 12.20
CA GLY A 67 15.51 7.42 12.89
C GLY A 67 15.53 6.81 14.29
N TYR A 68 16.73 6.72 14.88
CA TYR A 68 16.88 6.29 16.28
C TYR A 68 16.52 7.41 17.28
N GLU A 69 16.70 8.66 16.87
CA GLU A 69 16.32 9.87 17.61
C GLU A 69 15.23 10.59 16.82
N ALA A 70 13.99 10.17 17.02
CA ALA A 70 12.84 10.61 16.25
C ALA A 70 11.76 11.18 17.16
N PHE A 71 11.20 12.34 16.79
CA PHE A 71 10.00 12.88 17.41
C PHE A 71 8.76 12.29 16.73
N CYS A 72 8.02 11.47 17.48
CA CYS A 72 6.84 10.80 16.96
C CYS A 72 5.61 11.71 17.11
N ALA A 73 4.57 11.51 16.28
CA ALA A 73 3.28 12.19 16.45
C ALA A 73 2.53 11.58 17.65
N ASP A 74 3.03 11.79 18.87
CA ASP A 74 2.23 11.56 20.06
C ASP A 74 1.08 12.59 20.09
N ASN A 75 -0.09 12.16 19.61
CA ASN A 75 -1.44 12.69 19.88
C ASN A 75 -1.81 14.12 19.45
N ASP A 76 -1.75 14.40 18.15
CA ASP A 76 -2.48 15.53 17.53
C ASP A 76 -3.65 15.08 16.64
N VAL A 77 -4.19 13.87 16.88
CA VAL A 77 -5.52 13.50 16.38
C VAL A 77 -6.50 13.79 17.49
N ASP A 78 -7.12 14.98 17.43
CA ASP A 78 -8.28 15.27 18.23
C ASP A 78 -9.40 14.30 17.82
N PHE A 79 -9.57 13.25 18.63
CA PHE A 79 -10.71 12.33 18.54
C PHE A 79 -12.01 12.99 19.04
N SER A 80 -12.05 14.33 19.21
CA SER A 80 -13.30 15.03 19.48
C SER A 80 -14.29 14.71 18.36
N GLN A 81 -15.23 13.88 18.74
CA GLN A 81 -16.26 13.31 17.91
C GLN A 81 -17.07 14.49 17.37
N ASP A 82 -17.04 14.74 16.07
CA ASP A 82 -18.11 15.54 15.47
C ASP A 82 -19.36 14.62 15.43
N PRO A 83 -20.39 14.87 16.26
CA PRO A 83 -21.55 13.97 16.39
C PRO A 83 -22.40 13.89 15.13
N TYR A 84 -22.10 14.73 14.12
CA TYR A 84 -22.85 14.83 12.87
C TYR A 84 -22.12 14.24 11.66
N GLU A 85 -20.92 13.71 11.82
CA GLU A 85 -20.20 13.16 10.68
C GLU A 85 -20.74 11.76 10.34
N PRO A 86 -21.20 11.51 9.09
CA PRO A 86 -21.67 10.20 8.69
C PRO A 86 -20.55 9.15 8.89
N PRO A 87 -20.88 7.87 9.11
CA PRO A 87 -19.88 6.82 9.23
C PRO A 87 -19.05 6.78 7.95
N VAL A 88 -17.82 7.31 8.03
CA VAL A 88 -16.88 7.33 6.90
C VAL A 88 -16.36 5.91 6.77
N GLN A 89 -16.31 5.41 5.52
CA GLN A 89 -15.84 4.06 5.23
C GLN A 89 -14.49 3.82 5.90
N GLU A 90 -14.48 2.91 6.86
CA GLU A 90 -13.27 2.46 7.54
C GLU A 90 -12.40 1.73 6.52
N TYR A 91 -11.30 2.34 6.11
CA TYR A 91 -10.29 1.65 5.34
C TYR A 91 -9.20 1.18 6.30
N SER A 92 -9.11 -0.13 6.52
CA SER A 92 -7.89 -0.72 7.09
C SER A 92 -6.69 -0.32 6.21
N PRO A 93 -5.49 -0.10 6.75
CA PRO A 93 -4.35 0.23 5.91
C PRO A 93 -3.95 -0.93 4.98
N ILE A 94 -3.35 -0.61 3.83
CA ILE A 94 -2.63 -1.62 3.03
C ILE A 94 -1.28 -1.86 3.69
N GLU A 95 -1.06 -3.04 4.22
CA GLU A 95 0.20 -3.41 4.86
C GLU A 95 1.29 -3.72 3.81
N THR A 96 2.53 -3.29 4.09
CA THR A 96 3.71 -3.65 3.31
C THR A 96 4.63 -4.60 4.06
N ASN A 97 5.60 -5.16 3.35
CA ASN A 97 6.72 -5.84 4.00
C ASN A 97 7.52 -4.84 4.87
N PRO A 98 8.18 -5.33 5.93
CA PRO A 98 9.06 -4.49 6.75
C PRO A 98 10.11 -3.78 5.91
N SER A 99 10.32 -2.49 6.19
CA SER A 99 11.36 -1.72 5.52
C SER A 99 12.75 -2.20 5.93
N GLN A 100 13.74 -2.00 5.05
CA GLN A 100 15.09 -2.51 5.25
C GLN A 100 16.11 -1.38 5.15
N LEU A 101 16.90 -1.18 6.21
CA LEU A 101 18.00 -0.23 6.18
C LEU A 101 19.14 -0.79 5.33
N VAL A 102 19.52 -0.08 4.27
CA VAL A 102 20.61 -0.52 3.39
C VAL A 102 21.95 -0.03 3.95
N THR A 103 22.72 -0.95 4.53
CA THR A 103 24.05 -0.69 5.08
C THR A 103 25.12 -0.73 3.97
N GLY A 104 26.01 0.27 3.93
CA GLY A 104 27.13 0.35 2.97
C GLY A 104 27.30 1.73 2.30
N GLN A 105 28.27 1.87 1.39
CA GLN A 105 28.52 3.10 0.60
C GLN A 105 27.45 3.32 -0.49
N SER A 106 26.17 3.29 -0.13
CA SER A 106 25.10 3.57 -1.08
C SER A 106 25.05 5.07 -1.36
N LEU A 107 25.46 5.45 -2.58
CA LEU A 107 25.41 6.83 -3.08
C LEU A 107 23.97 7.33 -3.34
N MET A 108 22.96 6.47 -3.17
CA MET A 108 21.57 6.75 -3.54
C MET A 108 21.00 8.00 -2.85
N CYS A 109 21.36 8.22 -1.58
CA CYS A 109 20.93 9.36 -0.79
C CYS A 109 21.98 10.49 -0.71
N ARG A 110 23.05 10.42 -1.51
CA ARG A 110 24.10 11.43 -1.47
C ARG A 110 23.56 12.80 -1.86
N GLY A 111 23.70 13.77 -0.94
CA GLY A 111 23.22 15.14 -1.13
C GLY A 111 21.70 15.30 -1.13
N ALA A 112 20.95 14.25 -0.79
CA ALA A 112 19.51 14.34 -0.59
C ALA A 112 19.19 14.80 0.84
N PRO A 113 18.16 15.62 1.07
CA PRO A 113 17.70 15.92 2.42
C PRO A 113 17.09 14.67 3.08
N VAL A 114 17.04 14.66 4.40
CA VAL A 114 16.30 13.64 5.17
C VAL A 114 14.82 13.68 4.77
N GLY A 115 14.19 12.51 4.65
CA GLY A 115 12.82 12.35 4.15
C GLY A 115 12.70 12.29 2.63
N ALA A 116 13.77 12.60 1.88
CA ALA A 116 13.73 12.54 0.42
C ALA A 116 13.44 11.12 -0.08
N ILE A 117 12.53 11.01 -1.04
CA ILE A 117 12.22 9.78 -1.75
C ILE A 117 13.08 9.67 -3.01
N ARG A 118 13.64 8.49 -3.28
CA ARG A 118 14.42 8.17 -4.48
C ARG A 118 13.92 6.86 -5.08
N ALA A 119 13.83 6.80 -6.40
CA ALA A 119 13.52 5.56 -7.10
C ALA A 119 14.64 4.52 -6.91
N ASP A 120 14.28 3.25 -6.80
CA ASP A 120 15.24 2.15 -6.93
C ASP A 120 15.65 2.03 -8.41
N MET A 121 16.97 2.13 -8.66
CA MET A 121 17.53 2.09 -10.01
C MET A 121 17.67 0.66 -10.57
N THR A 122 17.39 -0.36 -9.75
CA THR A 122 17.46 -1.77 -10.13
C THR A 122 16.09 -2.37 -10.48
N GLY A 123 15.00 -1.66 -10.16
CA GLY A 123 13.63 -2.02 -10.49
C GLY A 123 12.63 -1.18 -9.72
N CYS A 124 11.34 -1.27 -10.06
CA CYS A 124 10.29 -0.43 -9.45
C CYS A 124 9.46 -1.15 -8.37
N SER A 125 9.88 -2.32 -7.88
CA SER A 125 9.17 -2.99 -6.78
C SER A 125 9.36 -2.31 -5.43
N ALA A 126 10.31 -1.39 -5.34
CA ALA A 126 10.61 -0.64 -4.14
C ALA A 126 11.11 0.77 -4.48
N PHE A 127 11.25 1.58 -3.44
CA PHE A 127 11.89 2.88 -3.48
C PHE A 127 12.70 3.09 -2.21
N TYR A 128 13.45 4.18 -2.17
CA TYR A 128 14.26 4.56 -1.03
C TYR A 128 13.72 5.83 -0.37
N GLN A 129 13.68 5.83 0.94
CA GLN A 129 13.59 7.05 1.75
C GLN A 129 14.95 7.33 2.37
N CYS A 130 15.43 8.57 2.23
CA CYS A 130 16.70 8.97 2.79
C CYS A 130 16.55 9.33 4.27
N THR A 131 17.19 8.58 5.15
CA THR A 131 17.24 8.86 6.59
C THR A 131 18.60 9.46 6.97
N LYS A 132 18.73 9.92 8.22
CA LYS A 132 20.03 10.38 8.76
C LYS A 132 21.11 9.29 8.76
N VAL A 133 20.71 8.03 8.87
CA VAL A 133 21.66 6.90 9.01
C VAL A 133 21.89 6.14 7.70
N GLY A 134 21.07 6.38 6.67
CA GLY A 134 21.22 5.74 5.36
C GLY A 134 19.92 5.61 4.58
N PRO A 135 19.97 5.03 3.37
CA PRO A 135 18.78 4.75 2.58
C PRO A 135 17.97 3.63 3.22
N LEU A 136 16.71 3.92 3.52
CA LEU A 136 15.73 2.93 3.91
C LEU A 136 15.01 2.45 2.66
N ARG A 137 15.02 1.14 2.39
CA ARG A 137 14.30 0.53 1.26
C ARG A 137 12.88 0.19 1.68
N LEU A 138 11.89 0.67 0.94
CA LEU A 138 10.47 0.45 1.15
C LEU A 138 9.88 -0.30 -0.04
N GLU A 139 9.28 -1.45 0.21
CA GLU A 139 8.65 -2.25 -0.83
C GLU A 139 7.23 -1.77 -1.11
N CYS A 140 6.90 -1.63 -2.39
CA CYS A 140 5.53 -1.39 -2.77
C CYS A 140 4.66 -2.61 -2.44
N PRO A 141 3.40 -2.41 -1.99
CA PRO A 141 2.45 -3.51 -1.83
C PRO A 141 2.37 -4.39 -3.08
N ALA A 142 2.10 -5.69 -2.91
CA ALA A 142 2.03 -6.60 -4.06
C ALA A 142 1.02 -6.11 -5.12
N GLY A 143 1.33 -6.27 -6.41
CA GLY A 143 0.49 -5.75 -7.50
C GLY A 143 0.62 -4.24 -7.77
N THR A 144 1.49 -3.55 -7.03
CA THR A 144 1.85 -2.13 -7.27
C THR A 144 3.34 -1.99 -7.56
N LEU A 145 3.72 -0.93 -8.26
CA LEU A 145 5.10 -0.55 -8.54
C LEU A 145 5.27 0.94 -8.23
N PHE A 146 6.51 1.34 -7.90
CA PHE A 146 6.84 2.73 -7.65
C PHE A 146 6.83 3.53 -8.95
N ASP A 147 5.95 4.53 -9.03
CA ASP A 147 5.90 5.47 -10.13
C ASP A 147 6.89 6.61 -9.88
N SER A 148 7.91 6.73 -10.75
CA SER A 148 8.97 7.73 -10.57
C SER A 148 8.54 9.17 -10.91
N ASN A 149 7.39 9.35 -11.56
CA ASN A 149 6.83 10.68 -11.84
C ASN A 149 5.95 11.15 -10.68
N ARG A 150 5.16 10.25 -10.11
CA ARG A 150 4.24 10.53 -9.01
C ARG A 150 4.88 10.35 -7.63
N MET A 151 6.01 9.66 -7.56
CA MET A 151 6.78 9.38 -6.34
C MET A 151 6.00 8.58 -5.29
N LEU A 152 5.16 7.64 -5.72
CA LEU A 152 4.35 6.76 -4.86
C LEU A 152 4.09 5.39 -5.52
N CYS A 153 3.64 4.41 -4.74
CA CYS A 153 3.30 3.09 -5.25
C CYS A 153 1.92 3.08 -5.94
N ASP A 154 1.91 2.90 -7.25
CA ASP A 154 0.72 2.85 -8.09
C ASP A 154 0.48 1.44 -8.64
N PRO A 155 -0.75 1.11 -9.10
CA PRO A 155 -1.02 -0.15 -9.78
C PRO A 155 -0.01 -0.42 -10.90
N ALA A 156 0.55 -1.63 -10.92
CA ALA A 156 1.69 -1.97 -11.77
C ALA A 156 1.46 -1.75 -13.29
N ASP A 157 0.21 -1.66 -13.72
CA ASP A 157 -0.19 -1.51 -15.12
C ASP A 157 -0.37 -0.05 -15.59
N ILE A 158 -0.29 0.93 -14.68
CA ILE A 158 -0.32 2.36 -15.02
C ILE A 158 0.98 3.10 -14.67
N VAL A 159 1.93 2.40 -14.04
CA VAL A 159 3.16 2.97 -13.49
C VAL A 159 4.14 3.39 -14.59
N SER A 160 4.64 4.62 -14.48
CA SER A 160 5.82 5.09 -15.21
C SER A 160 7.10 4.62 -14.50
N CYS A 161 7.56 3.44 -14.86
CA CYS A 161 8.77 2.84 -14.28
C CYS A 161 10.00 3.18 -15.14
N ALA A 162 10.80 4.17 -14.70
CA ALA A 162 12.02 4.61 -15.40
C ALA A 162 13.06 3.49 -15.63
N TYR A 163 13.02 2.45 -14.78
CA TYR A 163 13.92 1.31 -14.82
C TYR A 163 13.18 -0.02 -14.98
N ALA A 164 12.03 -0.01 -15.67
CA ALA A 164 11.36 -1.25 -15.98
C ALA A 164 12.35 -2.12 -16.77
N PRO A 165 12.79 -3.28 -16.25
CA PRO A 165 13.43 -4.24 -17.13
C PRO A 165 12.45 -4.44 -18.30
N PRO A 166 12.93 -4.53 -19.55
CA PRO A 166 12.05 -4.80 -20.69
C PRO A 166 11.14 -5.95 -20.28
N PRO A 167 9.81 -5.84 -20.50
CA PRO A 167 8.85 -6.80 -19.96
C PRO A 167 9.38 -8.18 -20.25
N LYS A 168 9.71 -8.94 -19.19
CA LYS A 168 10.23 -10.30 -19.33
C LYS A 168 9.25 -10.98 -20.27
N PRO A 169 9.68 -11.46 -21.46
CA PRO A 169 8.74 -12.08 -22.39
C PRO A 169 7.93 -13.08 -21.59
N PRO A 170 6.58 -12.99 -21.65
CA PRO A 170 5.74 -13.80 -20.81
C PRO A 170 6.24 -15.23 -20.94
N ALA A 171 6.51 -15.87 -19.80
CA ALA A 171 6.76 -17.30 -19.82
C ALA A 171 5.65 -17.91 -20.69
N PRO A 172 5.97 -18.76 -21.68
CA PRO A 172 4.93 -19.36 -22.51
C PRO A 172 4.01 -20.15 -21.60
N SER A 173 2.94 -19.52 -21.13
CA SER A 173 1.83 -20.22 -20.54
C SER A 173 1.24 -20.99 -21.70
N ALA A 174 1.29 -22.31 -21.60
CA ALA A 174 0.53 -23.23 -22.43
C ALA A 174 -0.82 -22.58 -22.76
N GLY A 175 -1.18 -22.52 -24.04
CA GLY A 175 -2.31 -21.74 -24.53
C GLY A 175 -3.53 -21.88 -23.62
N ASN A 176 -3.95 -20.79 -23.00
CA ASN A 176 -4.86 -20.83 -21.86
C ASN A 176 -5.97 -19.79 -22.04
N MET A 177 -7.20 -20.21 -21.71
CA MET A 177 -8.48 -19.48 -21.62
C MET A 177 -8.41 -17.96 -21.38
N LEU A 178 -7.41 -17.46 -20.65
CA LEU A 178 -7.21 -16.03 -20.40
C LEU A 178 -6.91 -15.22 -21.66
N GLU A 179 -6.17 -15.75 -22.64
CA GLU A 179 -5.90 -15.05 -23.92
C GLU A 179 -7.19 -14.90 -24.75
N LEU A 180 -8.08 -15.89 -24.69
CA LEU A 180 -9.39 -15.82 -25.33
C LEU A 180 -10.23 -14.66 -24.77
N LEU A 181 -10.12 -14.39 -23.46
CA LEU A 181 -10.79 -13.26 -22.81
C LEU A 181 -10.22 -11.90 -23.24
N CYS A 182 -9.00 -11.89 -23.79
CA CYS A 182 -8.37 -10.69 -24.37
C CYS A 182 -8.67 -10.49 -25.84
N TYR A 183 -9.33 -11.44 -26.51
CA TYR A 183 -9.67 -11.30 -27.93
C TYR A 183 -10.56 -10.08 -28.19
N GLY A 184 -10.11 -9.18 -29.07
CA GLY A 184 -10.84 -7.96 -29.43
C GLY A 184 -10.90 -6.91 -28.30
N LYS A 185 -10.11 -7.08 -27.24
CA LYS A 185 -9.99 -6.08 -26.16
C LYS A 185 -8.88 -5.09 -26.47
N LYS A 186 -9.07 -3.84 -26.05
CA LYS A 186 -8.05 -2.79 -26.16
C LYS A 186 -6.85 -3.12 -25.26
N ASN A 187 -5.68 -2.61 -25.65
CA ASN A 187 -4.50 -2.63 -24.79
C ASN A 187 -4.83 -2.00 -23.42
N GLY A 188 -4.43 -2.66 -22.33
CA GLY A 188 -4.72 -2.23 -20.96
C GLY A 188 -6.12 -2.60 -20.44
N TYR A 189 -6.93 -3.35 -21.20
CA TYR A 189 -8.23 -3.82 -20.71
C TYR A 189 -8.04 -4.82 -19.56
N LYS A 190 -8.74 -4.60 -18.43
CA LYS A 190 -8.59 -5.38 -17.20
C LYS A 190 -9.85 -6.18 -16.83
N PHE A 191 -9.68 -7.43 -16.40
CA PHE A 191 -10.76 -8.28 -15.89
C PHE A 191 -10.32 -9.17 -14.72
N ALA A 192 -11.29 -9.63 -13.93
CA ALA A 192 -11.03 -10.49 -12.77
C ALA A 192 -10.53 -11.87 -13.22
N HIS A 193 -9.58 -12.46 -12.49
CA HIS A 193 -9.15 -13.81 -12.79
C HIS A 193 -10.30 -14.82 -12.51
N PRO A 194 -10.57 -15.77 -13.43
CA PRO A 194 -11.78 -16.59 -13.39
C PRO A 194 -11.85 -17.55 -12.20
N THR A 195 -10.72 -17.88 -11.58
CA THR A 195 -10.65 -18.85 -10.47
C THR A 195 -9.94 -18.33 -9.23
N ASN A 196 -9.48 -17.07 -9.22
CA ASN A 196 -8.70 -16.54 -8.10
C ASN A 196 -9.04 -15.08 -7.84
N CYS A 197 -9.73 -14.83 -6.73
CA CYS A 197 -10.21 -13.49 -6.37
C CYS A 197 -9.09 -12.46 -6.15
N ALA A 198 -7.93 -12.93 -5.68
CA ALA A 198 -6.76 -12.10 -5.45
C ALA A 198 -5.98 -11.85 -6.74
N ARG A 199 -6.47 -12.26 -7.92
CA ARG A 199 -5.79 -12.05 -9.20
C ARG A 199 -6.67 -11.34 -10.21
N TYR A 200 -6.00 -10.64 -11.13
CA TYR A 200 -6.62 -10.01 -12.29
C TYR A 200 -5.74 -10.15 -13.51
N VAL A 201 -6.33 -9.88 -14.66
CA VAL A 201 -5.67 -10.00 -15.96
C VAL A 201 -5.73 -8.67 -16.70
N VAL A 202 -4.61 -8.31 -17.31
CA VAL A 202 -4.50 -7.16 -18.21
C VAL A 202 -4.19 -7.66 -19.62
N CYS A 203 -4.97 -7.20 -20.59
CA CYS A 203 -4.78 -7.54 -21.99
C CYS A 203 -3.75 -6.63 -22.64
N ASN A 204 -2.89 -7.22 -23.47
CA ASN A 204 -2.14 -6.46 -24.44
C ASN A 204 -2.89 -6.34 -25.78
N GLY A 205 -2.51 -5.39 -26.62
CA GLY A 205 -3.12 -5.17 -27.94
C GLY A 205 -2.98 -6.32 -28.95
N ASN A 206 -2.31 -7.42 -28.57
CA ASN A 206 -2.08 -8.61 -29.40
C ASN A 206 -2.80 -9.85 -28.85
N ASN A 207 -3.91 -9.66 -28.11
CA ASN A 207 -4.70 -10.71 -27.47
C ASN A 207 -3.95 -11.56 -26.43
N ARG A 208 -2.79 -11.10 -25.92
CA ARG A 208 -2.13 -11.80 -24.80
C ARG A 208 -2.66 -11.30 -23.47
N ALA A 209 -2.81 -12.23 -22.55
CA ALA A 209 -3.17 -11.99 -21.17
C ALA A 209 -1.90 -11.94 -20.31
N GLN A 210 -1.82 -10.95 -19.42
CA GLN A 210 -0.85 -10.91 -18.33
C GLN A 210 -1.58 -10.97 -16.99
N GLU A 211 -1.22 -11.93 -16.15
CA GLU A 211 -1.78 -12.08 -14.80
C GLU A 211 -1.03 -11.21 -13.79
N PHE A 212 -1.79 -10.67 -12.83
CA PHE A 212 -1.31 -9.89 -11.70
C PHE A 212 -2.00 -10.37 -10.42
N THR A 213 -1.29 -10.29 -9.30
CA THR A 213 -1.81 -10.61 -7.96
C THR A 213 -2.01 -9.30 -7.18
N CYS A 214 -3.18 -9.14 -6.59
CA CYS A 214 -3.50 -8.03 -5.69
C CYS A 214 -2.73 -8.14 -4.36
N PRO A 215 -2.54 -7.02 -3.64
CA PRO A 215 -1.97 -7.02 -2.30
C PRO A 215 -2.68 -8.02 -1.36
N SER A 216 -1.95 -8.52 -0.37
CA SER A 216 -2.53 -9.31 0.72
C SER A 216 -3.70 -8.56 1.38
N GLY A 217 -4.79 -9.27 1.68
CA GLY A 217 -6.02 -8.66 2.22
C GLY A 217 -6.90 -7.95 1.18
N THR A 218 -6.55 -7.99 -0.11
CA THR A 218 -7.33 -7.37 -1.19
C THR A 218 -7.67 -8.37 -2.31
N ALA A 219 -8.72 -8.06 -3.06
CA ALA A 219 -9.19 -8.80 -4.22
C ALA A 219 -9.52 -7.85 -5.38
N TYR A 220 -9.60 -8.35 -6.60
CA TYR A 220 -9.84 -7.48 -7.75
C TYR A 220 -11.32 -7.11 -7.89
N ASN A 221 -11.63 -5.82 -7.71
CA ASN A 221 -12.98 -5.29 -7.91
C ASN A 221 -13.27 -5.13 -9.42
N LYS A 222 -14.10 -6.00 -9.97
CA LYS A 222 -14.45 -6.02 -11.40
C LYS A 222 -15.16 -4.75 -11.91
N LEU A 223 -15.83 -4.01 -11.03
CA LEU A 223 -16.55 -2.77 -11.35
C LEU A 223 -15.60 -1.57 -11.33
N ARG A 224 -14.80 -1.44 -10.26
CA ARG A 224 -13.86 -0.34 -10.05
C ARG A 224 -12.54 -0.50 -10.81
N LYS A 225 -12.26 -1.72 -11.32
CA LYS A 225 -11.04 -2.09 -12.07
C LYS A 225 -9.74 -1.88 -11.28
N ILE A 226 -9.81 -2.10 -9.97
CA ILE A 226 -8.69 -1.95 -9.02
C ILE A 226 -8.69 -3.11 -8.01
N CYS A 227 -7.58 -3.35 -7.34
CA CYS A 227 -7.55 -4.17 -6.14
C CYS A 227 -8.21 -3.40 -4.99
N ASP A 228 -9.25 -3.97 -4.41
CA ASP A 228 -10.02 -3.41 -3.30
C ASP A 228 -10.04 -4.43 -2.14
N PHE A 229 -10.45 -4.04 -0.94
CA PHE A 229 -10.51 -4.99 0.17
C PHE A 229 -11.42 -6.16 -0.16
N THR A 230 -11.07 -7.36 0.33
CA THR A 230 -11.85 -8.57 0.06
C THR A 230 -13.33 -8.44 0.43
N HIS A 231 -13.67 -7.67 1.47
CA HIS A 231 -15.06 -7.41 1.87
C HIS A 231 -15.82 -6.45 0.92
N ASN A 232 -15.11 -5.68 0.09
CA ASN A 232 -15.67 -4.78 -0.92
C ASN A 232 -15.76 -5.42 -2.32
N VAL A 233 -15.41 -6.71 -2.43
CA VAL A 233 -15.27 -7.40 -3.72
C VAL A 233 -16.19 -8.60 -3.76
N GLU A 234 -17.09 -8.58 -4.73
CA GLU A 234 -17.86 -9.76 -5.12
C GLU A 234 -17.05 -10.64 -6.07
N CYS A 235 -16.43 -11.65 -5.47
CA CYS A 235 -16.08 -12.90 -6.13
C CYS A 235 -17.23 -13.91 -6.03
#